data_AF-A0A1G3R3F9-F1
#
_entry.id   AF-A0A1G3R3F9-F1
#
_cell.length_a   1.000
_cell.length_b   1.000
_cell.length_c   1.000
_cell.angle_alpha   90.00
_cell.angle_beta   90.00
_cell.angle_gamma   90.00
#
_symmetry.space_group_name_H-M   'P 1'
#
loop_
_entity.id
_entity.type
_entity.pdbx_description
1 polymer ?
#
loop_
_entity_poly.entity_id
_entity_poly.type
_entity_poly.pdbx_seq_one_letter_code
_entity_poly.pdbx_strand_id
1 'polypeptide(L)'
;MVFALAILLSMSSCNLFGTGTLTIRNYSTRDIDFVTWTSDDGTVYDFGDDLVYDDVAGWVYGIAVLGMDSRQVSFGSNYIYFYFTDSIQYYRTAAVVDVGLFTDGEFTFYDTTFIYTATIQGGSTTTQVYSIVPVPGSKPTK
;
A
#
# COMPACT_ATOMS: atom_id res chain seq x y z
N MET A 1 46.63 21.49 -35.42
CA MET A 1 46.30 20.46 -34.42
C MET A 1 45.02 20.89 -33.72
N VAL A 2 43.91 20.21 -33.97
CA VAL A 2 42.63 20.49 -33.30
C VAL A 2 42.52 19.50 -32.15
N PHE A 3 42.51 19.99 -30.92
CA PHE A 3 42.24 19.19 -29.73
C PHE A 3 40.73 18.87 -29.71
N ALA A 4 40.38 17.64 -30.06
CA ALA A 4 39.04 17.11 -29.82
C ALA A 4 38.92 16.79 -28.32
N LEU A 5 38.25 17.67 -27.59
CA LEU A 5 37.83 17.41 -26.21
C LEU A 5 36.65 16.43 -26.26
N ALA A 6 36.96 15.14 -26.11
CA ALA A 6 35.94 14.11 -25.90
C ALA A 6 35.35 14.30 -24.50
N ILE A 7 34.23 15.03 -24.43
CA ILE A 7 33.38 15.06 -23.23
C ILE A 7 32.73 13.68 -23.15
N LEU A 8 33.29 12.82 -22.29
CA LEU A 8 32.60 11.64 -21.80
C LEU A 8 31.35 12.14 -21.06
N LEU A 9 30.20 12.09 -21.73
CA LEU A 9 28.91 12.11 -21.04
C LEU A 9 28.81 10.80 -20.29
N SER A 10 29.34 10.76 -19.06
CA SER A 10 28.93 9.78 -18.08
C SER A 10 27.43 10.00 -17.88
N MET A 11 26.62 9.25 -18.61
CA MET A 11 25.25 9.01 -18.21
C MET A 11 25.35 8.23 -16.91
N SER A 12 25.51 8.97 -15.81
CA SER A 12 25.11 8.50 -14.50
C SER A 12 23.65 8.12 -14.69
N SER A 13 23.38 6.82 -14.80
CA SER A 13 22.06 6.26 -14.61
C SER A 13 21.63 6.71 -13.22
N CYS A 14 20.96 7.85 -13.19
CA CYS A 14 20.29 8.33 -12.01
C CYS A 14 19.19 7.29 -11.79
N ASN A 15 19.48 6.30 -10.95
CA ASN A 15 18.47 5.46 -10.33
C ASN A 15 17.65 6.37 -9.41
N LEU A 16 16.83 7.24 -10.01
CA LEU A 16 15.78 8.01 -9.38
C LEU A 16 14.62 7.06 -9.07
N PHE A 17 14.91 5.97 -8.36
CA PHE A 17 13.87 5.20 -7.66
C PHE A 17 13.62 5.96 -6.37
N GLY A 18 12.87 7.05 -6.44
CA GLY A 18 12.46 7.73 -5.22
C GLY A 18 11.58 6.78 -4.42
N THR A 19 12.02 6.43 -3.20
CA THR A 19 11.21 5.67 -2.25
C THR A 19 10.48 6.65 -1.33
N GLY A 20 9.24 6.33 -1.00
CA GLY A 20 8.47 6.97 0.07
C GLY A 20 8.20 5.97 1.19
N THR A 21 7.85 6.43 2.38
CA THR A 21 7.33 5.53 3.43
C THR A 21 5.82 5.40 3.26
N LEU A 22 5.30 4.20 3.11
CA LEU A 22 3.87 3.94 3.23
C LEU A 22 3.62 3.28 4.58
N THR A 23 2.75 3.89 5.38
CA THR A 23 2.28 3.37 6.66
C THR A 23 0.83 2.96 6.51
N ILE A 24 0.49 1.74 6.89
CA ILE A 24 -0.87 1.24 6.94
C ILE A 24 -1.29 1.14 8.40
N ARG A 25 -2.43 1.73 8.77
CA ARG A 25 -3.02 1.64 10.11
C ARG A 25 -4.39 0.98 10.07
N ASN A 26 -4.66 0.12 11.04
CA ASN A 26 -5.96 -0.52 11.19
C ASN A 26 -6.74 0.07 12.39
N TYR A 27 -7.68 0.97 12.12
CA TYR A 27 -8.66 1.46 13.10
C TYR A 27 -10.06 0.87 12.86
N SER A 28 -10.15 -0.24 12.11
CA SER A 28 -11.37 -1.03 12.04
C SER A 28 -11.54 -1.88 13.30
N THR A 29 -12.70 -2.51 13.45
CA THR A 29 -12.99 -3.46 14.52
C THR A 29 -12.53 -4.88 14.19
N ARG A 30 -11.83 -5.08 13.06
CA ARG A 30 -11.43 -6.38 12.54
C ARG A 30 -9.95 -6.41 12.24
N ASP A 31 -9.32 -7.55 12.45
CA ASP A 31 -7.95 -7.77 11.98
C ASP A 31 -7.93 -7.80 10.45
N ILE A 32 -6.82 -7.35 9.87
CA ILE A 32 -6.58 -7.40 8.44
C ILE A 32 -5.53 -8.48 8.18
N ASP A 33 -5.88 -9.57 7.51
CA ASP A 33 -4.95 -10.69 7.33
C ASP A 33 -3.83 -10.38 6.35
N PHE A 34 -4.05 -9.49 5.39
CA PHE A 34 -3.00 -8.94 4.55
C PHE A 34 -3.48 -7.67 3.86
N VAL A 35 -2.54 -6.78 3.55
CA VAL A 35 -2.75 -5.61 2.69
C VAL A 35 -1.64 -5.58 1.66
N THR A 36 -1.95 -5.34 0.40
CA THR A 36 -0.96 -5.21 -0.66
C THR A 36 -1.01 -3.86 -1.36
N TRP A 37 0.18 -3.36 -1.68
CA TRP A 37 0.41 -2.21 -2.54
C TRP A 37 1.27 -2.64 -3.73
N THR A 38 0.86 -2.26 -4.95
CA THR A 38 1.66 -2.51 -6.15
C THR A 38 2.03 -1.18 -6.79
N SER A 39 3.32 -0.87 -6.85
CA SER A 39 3.83 0.35 -7.47
C SER A 39 3.74 0.30 -9.00
N ASP A 40 3.97 1.45 -9.64
CA ASP A 40 3.91 1.59 -11.12
C ASP A 40 4.99 0.75 -11.83
N ASP A 41 6.11 0.49 -11.16
CA ASP A 41 7.18 -0.40 -11.65
C ASP A 41 6.83 -1.90 -11.52
N GLY A 42 5.66 -2.23 -10.97
CA GLY A 42 5.18 -3.60 -10.78
C GLY A 42 5.69 -4.28 -9.51
N THR A 43 6.45 -3.59 -8.65
CA THR A 43 6.88 -4.13 -7.36
C THR A 43 5.69 -4.27 -6.42
N VAL A 44 5.53 -5.45 -5.84
CA VAL A 44 4.46 -5.76 -4.87
C VAL A 44 5.03 -5.68 -3.46
N TYR A 45 4.34 -4.93 -2.61
CA TYR A 45 4.63 -4.78 -1.19
C TYR A 45 3.45 -5.35 -0.40
N ASP A 46 3.71 -6.41 0.34
CA ASP A 46 2.77 -6.90 1.35
C ASP A 46 2.98 -6.14 2.65
N PHE A 47 1.92 -5.93 3.43
CA PHE A 47 1.94 -5.33 4.76
C PHE A 47 1.32 -6.27 5.78
N GLY A 48 1.82 -6.20 7.01
CA GLY A 48 1.47 -7.03 8.15
C GLY A 48 2.69 -7.72 8.74
N ASP A 49 3.07 -7.34 9.95
CA ASP A 49 4.12 -7.94 10.77
C ASP A 49 3.57 -8.67 12.00
N ASP A 50 2.33 -8.36 12.39
CA ASP A 50 1.60 -9.02 13.47
C ASP A 50 1.01 -10.35 13.02
N LEU A 51 1.02 -11.34 13.90
CA LEU A 51 0.25 -12.57 13.69
C LEU A 51 -1.21 -12.33 14.08
N VAL A 52 -2.09 -12.42 13.09
CA VAL A 52 -3.55 -12.37 13.26
C VAL A 52 -4.15 -13.74 12.92
N TYR A 53 -5.30 -14.05 13.52
CA TYR A 53 -5.92 -15.37 13.37
C TYR A 53 -6.94 -15.37 12.23
N ASP A 54 -6.58 -15.88 11.05
CA ASP A 54 -7.51 -16.15 9.93
C ASP A 54 -8.27 -17.46 10.22
N ASP A 55 -9.59 -17.42 10.08
CA ASP A 55 -10.50 -18.53 10.39
C ASP A 55 -10.38 -19.74 9.43
N VAL A 56 -9.81 -19.54 8.25
CA VAL A 56 -9.58 -20.55 7.20
C VAL A 56 -8.12 -21.05 7.18
N ALA A 57 -7.15 -20.17 7.40
CA ALA A 57 -5.72 -20.40 7.21
C ALA A 57 -4.93 -20.50 8.53
N GLY A 58 -5.53 -20.16 9.67
CA GLY A 58 -4.87 -20.10 10.97
C GLY A 58 -4.08 -18.80 11.17
N TRP A 59 -3.03 -18.84 11.97
CA TRP A 59 -2.21 -17.64 12.25
C TRP A 59 -1.44 -17.21 11.00
N VAL A 60 -1.70 -15.99 10.54
CA VAL A 60 -1.07 -15.38 9.36
C VAL A 60 -0.53 -14.00 9.69
N TYR A 61 0.48 -13.55 8.95
CA TYR A 61 0.98 -12.18 9.06
C TYR A 61 0.00 -11.19 8.46
N GLY A 62 -0.47 -10.27 9.28
CA GLY A 62 -1.45 -9.22 8.97
C GLY A 62 -1.29 -8.02 9.91
N ILE A 63 -2.33 -7.20 10.06
CA ILE A 63 -2.36 -6.01 10.90
C ILE A 63 -3.53 -6.14 11.87
N ALA A 64 -3.22 -6.35 13.15
CA ALA A 64 -4.22 -6.46 14.20
C ALA A 64 -5.02 -5.16 14.37
N VAL A 65 -6.19 -5.24 15.02
CA VAL A 65 -6.95 -4.05 15.44
C VAL A 65 -6.04 -3.09 16.24
N LEU A 66 -6.04 -1.80 15.86
CA LEU A 66 -5.15 -0.74 16.35
C LEU A 66 -3.65 -0.91 16.02
N GLY A 67 -3.30 -1.93 15.23
CA GLY A 67 -1.96 -2.17 14.71
C GLY A 67 -1.59 -1.28 13.52
N MET A 68 -0.31 -1.32 13.15
CA MET A 68 0.23 -0.62 11.98
C MET A 68 1.47 -1.31 11.41
N ASP A 69 1.70 -1.18 10.11
CA ASP A 69 2.95 -1.58 9.45
C ASP A 69 3.44 -0.42 8.56
N SER A 70 4.74 -0.16 8.52
CA SER A 70 5.38 0.91 7.75
C SER A 70 6.52 0.35 6.90
N ARG A 71 6.49 0.64 5.60
CA ARG A 71 7.49 0.14 4.64
C ARG A 71 7.98 1.22 3.70
N GLN A 72 9.22 1.11 3.27
CA GLN A 72 9.71 1.85 2.11
C GLN A 72 9.12 1.24 0.85
N VAL A 73 8.43 2.06 0.06
CA VAL A 73 7.79 1.65 -1.19
C VAL A 73 8.21 2.56 -2.33
N SER A 74 8.28 2.00 -3.54
CA SER A 74 8.27 2.79 -4.77
C SER A 74 6.96 3.56 -4.87
N PHE A 75 7.02 4.77 -5.42
CA PHE A 75 5.86 5.57 -5.77
C PHE A 75 4.96 4.85 -6.79
N GLY A 76 3.69 5.27 -6.86
CA GLY A 76 2.80 4.79 -7.90
C GLY A 76 1.33 5.14 -7.67
N SER A 77 0.51 4.78 -8.64
CA SER A 77 -0.92 5.02 -8.67
C SER A 77 -1.68 3.70 -8.91
N ASN A 78 -2.20 3.08 -7.84
CA ASN A 78 -2.86 1.77 -7.93
C ASN A 78 -4.02 1.62 -6.93
N TYR A 79 -4.71 0.48 -6.96
CA TYR A 79 -5.64 0.09 -5.90
C TYR A 79 -4.88 -0.58 -4.76
N ILE A 80 -5.31 -0.33 -3.53
CA ILE A 80 -4.85 -1.10 -2.36
C ILE A 80 -5.81 -2.26 -2.15
N TYR A 81 -5.28 -3.48 -2.08
CA TYR A 81 -6.04 -4.71 -1.91
C TYR A 81 -5.84 -5.27 -0.51
N PHE A 82 -6.88 -5.84 0.09
CA PHE A 82 -6.81 -6.36 1.45
C PHE A 82 -7.96 -7.33 1.75
N TYR A 83 -7.86 -7.99 2.91
CA TYR A 83 -8.79 -9.00 3.39
C TYR A 83 -8.97 -8.88 4.90
N PHE A 84 -10.22 -8.88 5.38
CA PHE A 84 -10.51 -8.92 6.81
C PHE A 84 -10.61 -10.36 7.29
N THR A 85 -10.13 -10.59 8.51
CA THR A 85 -9.94 -11.92 9.09
C THR A 85 -11.18 -12.80 9.14
N ASP A 86 -12.36 -12.18 9.23
CA ASP A 86 -13.66 -12.84 9.37
C ASP A 86 -14.51 -12.83 8.09
N SER A 87 -13.95 -12.39 6.96
CA SER A 87 -14.71 -12.12 5.75
C SER A 87 -14.18 -12.88 4.57
N ILE A 88 -14.93 -13.83 4.00
CA ILE A 88 -14.54 -14.54 2.75
C ILE A 88 -14.36 -13.65 1.51
N GLN A 89 -14.57 -12.34 1.63
CA GLN A 89 -14.59 -11.37 0.55
C GLN A 89 -13.30 -10.53 0.51
N TYR A 90 -12.70 -10.43 -0.68
CA TYR A 90 -11.63 -9.49 -0.96
C TYR A 90 -12.14 -8.10 -1.14
N TYR A 91 -11.35 -7.12 -0.73
CA TYR A 91 -11.66 -5.74 -0.94
C TYR A 91 -10.51 -5.00 -1.60
N ARG A 92 -10.86 -3.88 -2.21
CA ARG A 92 -9.93 -2.86 -2.65
C ARG A 92 -10.52 -1.47 -2.46
N THR A 93 -9.70 -0.43 -2.57
CA THR A 93 -10.20 0.94 -2.68
C THR A 93 -11.12 1.13 -3.90
N ALA A 94 -12.13 1.98 -3.79
CA ALA A 94 -13.09 2.24 -4.87
C ALA A 94 -12.48 3.09 -6.02
N ALA A 95 -11.41 3.81 -5.73
CA ALA A 95 -10.65 4.59 -6.70
C ALA A 95 -9.15 4.30 -6.55
N VAL A 96 -8.41 4.66 -7.60
CA VAL A 96 -6.95 4.60 -7.62
C VAL A 96 -6.40 5.53 -6.54
N VAL A 97 -5.49 4.98 -5.76
CA VAL A 97 -4.71 5.62 -4.73
C VAL A 97 -3.39 6.07 -5.36
N ASP A 98 -3.00 7.33 -5.13
CA ASP A 98 -1.71 7.86 -5.56
C ASP A 98 -0.78 8.00 -4.35
N VAL A 99 0.38 7.34 -4.40
CA VAL A 99 1.44 7.40 -3.41
C VAL A 99 2.63 8.11 -4.06
N GLY A 100 2.89 9.34 -3.61
CA GLY A 100 3.87 10.24 -4.21
C GLY A 100 5.33 9.85 -3.96
N LEU A 101 6.21 10.41 -4.80
CA LEU A 101 7.65 10.38 -4.65
C LEU A 101 8.08 11.18 -3.40
N PHE A 102 8.89 10.57 -2.53
CA PHE A 102 9.49 11.20 -1.34
C PHE A 102 8.49 11.73 -0.29
N THR A 103 7.28 11.17 -0.26
CA THR A 103 6.28 11.53 0.73
C THR A 103 5.99 10.34 1.65
N ASP A 104 5.91 10.61 2.95
CA ASP A 104 5.34 9.64 3.87
C ASP A 104 3.83 9.65 3.65
N GLY A 105 3.31 8.52 3.18
CA GLY A 105 1.90 8.23 3.01
C GLY A 105 1.38 7.47 4.22
N GLU A 106 0.34 7.95 4.88
CA GLU A 106 -0.37 7.15 5.88
C GLU A 106 -1.73 6.75 5.33
N PHE A 107 -1.97 5.44 5.24
CA PHE A 107 -3.22 4.81 4.85
C PHE A 107 -3.93 4.27 6.10
N THR A 108 -5.07 4.84 6.46
CA THR A 108 -5.81 4.36 7.63
C THR A 108 -7.15 3.74 7.26
N PHE A 109 -7.38 2.50 7.70
CA PHE A 109 -8.65 1.79 7.58
C PHE A 109 -9.57 2.10 8.77
N TYR A 110 -10.83 2.47 8.50
CA TYR A 110 -11.86 2.65 9.53
C TYR A 110 -13.10 1.83 9.23
N ASP A 111 -13.75 1.32 10.29
CA ASP A 111 -15.13 0.87 10.23
C ASP A 111 -16.07 2.07 10.38
N THR A 112 -16.61 2.56 9.27
CA THR A 112 -17.75 3.48 9.33
C THR A 112 -19.01 2.74 8.89
N THR A 113 -20.16 3.15 9.42
CA THR A 113 -21.34 2.30 9.65
C THR A 113 -21.88 1.51 8.46
N PHE A 114 -21.48 1.81 7.21
CA PHE A 114 -21.79 0.99 6.02
C PHE A 114 -20.70 1.00 4.93
N ILE A 115 -19.53 1.56 5.21
CA ILE A 115 -18.44 1.78 4.24
C ILE A 115 -17.13 1.74 5.01
N TYR A 116 -16.20 0.84 4.67
CA TYR A 116 -14.85 1.02 5.17
C TYR A 116 -14.21 2.15 4.38
N THR A 117 -13.55 3.06 5.11
CA THR A 117 -12.86 4.16 4.49
C THR A 117 -11.36 4.03 4.67
N ALA A 118 -10.65 4.41 3.61
CA ALA A 118 -9.22 4.54 3.60
C ALA A 118 -8.86 6.01 3.52
N THR A 119 -8.00 6.46 4.41
CA THR A 119 -7.52 7.85 4.41
C THR A 119 -6.07 7.90 4.00
N ILE A 120 -5.71 8.76 3.03
CA ILE A 120 -4.31 8.97 2.61
C ILE A 120 -3.88 10.40 2.85
N GLN A 121 -2.75 10.54 3.56
CA GLN A 121 -2.02 11.79 3.69
C GLN A 121 -0.59 11.56 3.21
N GLY A 122 -0.27 11.98 1.98
CA GLY A 122 1.06 11.80 1.37
C GLY A 122 1.72 13.16 1.11
N GLY A 123 2.47 13.70 2.07
CA GLY A 123 3.23 14.98 1.98
C GLY A 123 2.46 16.25 1.60
N SER A 124 1.22 16.10 1.12
CA SER A 124 0.20 17.10 0.93
C SER A 124 -0.60 17.23 2.23
N THR A 125 -1.01 18.45 2.57
CA THR A 125 -1.94 18.69 3.68
C THR A 125 -3.35 18.17 3.39
N THR A 126 -3.58 17.60 2.21
CA THR A 126 -4.90 17.13 1.77
C THR A 126 -5.09 15.66 2.10
N THR A 127 -5.96 15.40 3.06
CA THR A 127 -6.52 14.09 3.38
C THR A 127 -7.49 13.64 2.29
N GLN A 128 -7.21 12.51 1.62
CA GLN A 128 -8.16 11.89 0.70
C GLN A 128 -8.88 10.72 1.37
N VAL A 129 -10.20 10.62 1.20
CA VAL A 129 -11.03 9.56 1.78
C VAL A 129 -11.59 8.70 0.66
N TYR A 130 -11.33 7.39 0.71
CA TYR A 130 -11.81 6.42 -0.26
C TYR A 130 -12.79 5.45 0.38
N SER A 131 -13.91 5.18 -0.26
CA SER A 131 -14.70 3.97 0.04
C SER A 131 -13.94 2.72 -0.42
N ILE A 132 -14.31 1.55 0.10
CA ILE A 132 -13.82 0.26 -0.40
C ILE A 132 -14.92 -0.50 -1.13
N VAL A 133 -14.54 -1.39 -2.04
CA VAL A 133 -15.46 -2.25 -2.80
C VAL A 133 -14.99 -3.70 -2.80
N PRO A 134 -15.92 -4.67 -2.82
CA PRO A 134 -15.57 -6.07 -2.96
C PRO A 134 -14.92 -6.33 -4.34
N VAL A 135 -13.88 -7.15 -4.36
CA VAL A 135 -13.26 -7.67 -5.58
C VAL A 135 -13.92 -9.00 -5.93
N PRO A 136 -14.58 -9.13 -7.10
CA PRO A 136 -15.15 -10.40 -7.54
C PRO A 136 -14.03 -11.40 -7.83
N GLY A 137 -14.01 -12.55 -7.15
CA GLY A 137 -13.01 -13.59 -7.37
C GLY A 137 -12.62 -14.34 -6.11
N SER A 138 -11.79 -15.36 -6.29
CA SER A 138 -11.24 -16.19 -5.21
C SER A 138 -10.08 -15.51 -4.48
N LYS A 139 -9.76 -15.99 -3.27
CA LYS A 139 -8.56 -15.64 -2.51
C LYS A 139 -7.30 -15.58 -3.40
N PRO A 140 -6.48 -14.50 -3.38
CA PRO A 140 -5.11 -14.59 -3.88
C PRO A 140 -4.47 -15.79 -3.21
N THR A 141 -3.99 -16.71 -4.03
CA THR A 141 -3.21 -17.84 -3.54
C THR A 141 -1.82 -17.29 -3.21
N LYS A 142 -1.41 -17.42 -1.95
CA LYS A 142 -0.02 -17.22 -1.55
C LYS A 142 0.89 -18.20 -2.29
#